data_AF-A0A936UK66-F1
#
_entry.id   AF-A0A936UK66-F1
#
_cell.length_a   1.000
_cell.length_b   1.000
_cell.length_c   1.000
_cell.angle_alpha   90.00
_cell.angle_beta   90.00
_cell.angle_gamma   90.00
#
_symmetry.space_group_name_H-M   'P 1'
#
loop_
_entity.id
_entity.type
_entity.pdbx_description
1 polymer ?
#
loop_
_entity_poly.entity_id
_entity_poly.type
_entity_poly.pdbx_seq_one_letter_code
_entity_poly.pdbx_strand_id
1 'polypeptide(L)'
;MKNFINKINFNFNSDFGNSRDLTYESKDDFRYNGGVSIGTDFGLSDKLNLSIGKLIPLGEKYQSAKLYFFFPFIPLVPLFSTNFSASTDFNRSRADSKQRKFLVNDLTSREFRASRGFKFDWKFIENWIVDLKGSYDFRAGSDLTPLETTNDSIKNQRPNADIFGDIFFNDGLINFGRDLDYVQSVSVNPAINLPFLDRFFTINGNYNVRYGWINPNQVVNVGYNVGYTNSFSTTGSLKLKELFSLFGGGNGDNKLRANGLSDDTLKNTGSKQSIADILNIFKTFVPGDISVSYSQNNTVANGGVTGLPGFGNFWFYPTTQANLGPSRLYMLGLSLYPGSRTPNLTRYPITIFPEMNYLFRLL
;
A
#
# COMPACT_ATOMS: atom_id res chain seq x y z
N MET A 1 15.58 14.39 -22.22
CA MET A 1 14.47 14.87 -21.37
C MET A 1 13.54 13.68 -21.18
N LYS A 2 13.33 13.14 -19.96
CA LYS A 2 12.32 12.08 -19.76
C LYS A 2 10.94 12.72 -20.00
N ASN A 3 10.08 12.09 -20.78
CA ASN A 3 8.76 12.63 -21.12
C ASN A 3 7.88 12.67 -19.86
N PHE A 4 7.23 13.82 -19.60
CA PHE A 4 6.38 14.04 -18.41
C PHE A 4 5.14 13.14 -18.39
N ILE A 5 4.71 12.66 -19.56
CA ILE A 5 3.73 11.58 -19.71
C ILE A 5 4.32 10.57 -20.68
N ASN A 6 4.47 9.33 -20.22
CA ASN A 6 5.14 8.28 -20.99
C ASN A 6 4.13 7.42 -21.78
N LYS A 7 2.95 7.16 -21.19
CA LYS A 7 1.89 6.35 -21.79
C LYS A 7 0.52 6.84 -21.37
N ILE A 8 -0.39 7.00 -22.33
CA ILE A 8 -1.83 7.17 -22.06
C ILE A 8 -2.56 6.07 -22.82
N ASN A 9 -3.44 5.33 -22.14
CA ASN A 9 -4.32 4.36 -22.78
C ASN A 9 -5.76 4.76 -22.54
N PHE A 10 -6.52 4.81 -23.63
CA PHE A 10 -7.96 4.98 -23.62
C PHE A 10 -8.58 3.63 -23.98
N ASN A 11 -9.61 3.24 -23.25
CA ASN A 11 -10.47 2.13 -23.64
C ASN A 11 -11.92 2.59 -23.63
N PHE A 12 -12.69 2.04 -24.56
CA PHE A 12 -14.13 2.21 -24.60
C PHE A 12 -14.73 0.97 -25.27
N ASN A 13 -15.73 0.38 -24.64
CA ASN A 13 -16.53 -0.71 -25.14
C ASN A 13 -18.00 -0.35 -25.01
N SER A 14 -18.80 -0.70 -26.02
CA SER A 14 -20.24 -0.50 -26.01
C SER A 14 -20.94 -1.75 -26.54
N ASP A 15 -21.74 -2.36 -25.69
CA ASP A 15 -22.58 -3.50 -26.02
C ASP A 15 -24.04 -3.06 -26.02
N PHE A 16 -24.80 -3.51 -27.01
CA PHE A 16 -26.23 -3.24 -27.13
C PHE A 16 -26.96 -4.55 -27.42
N GLY A 17 -27.93 -4.87 -26.57
CA GLY A 17 -28.83 -6.00 -26.72
C GLY A 17 -30.24 -5.52 -27.02
N ASN A 18 -30.84 -6.10 -28.06
CA ASN A 18 -32.28 -6.01 -28.29
C ASN A 18 -32.77 -7.41 -28.61
N SER A 19 -33.79 -7.87 -27.90
CA SER A 19 -34.40 -9.15 -28.15
C SER A 19 -35.89 -9.13 -27.88
N ARG A 20 -36.61 -10.05 -28.53
CA ARG A 20 -38.04 -10.28 -28.35
C ARG A 20 -38.29 -11.77 -28.43
N ASP A 21 -39.15 -12.30 -27.56
CA ASP A 21 -39.51 -13.71 -27.55
C ASP A 21 -41.00 -13.91 -27.22
N LEU A 22 -41.41 -15.15 -26.96
CA LEU A 22 -42.79 -15.51 -26.61
C LEU A 22 -43.23 -14.94 -25.26
N THR A 23 -42.30 -14.64 -24.36
CA THR A 23 -42.56 -14.13 -23.01
C THR A 23 -42.45 -12.60 -22.96
N TYR A 24 -41.45 -12.04 -23.63
CA TYR A 24 -41.08 -10.64 -23.65
C TYR A 24 -41.49 -9.94 -24.95
N GLU A 25 -42.23 -8.85 -24.80
CA GLU A 25 -42.59 -7.94 -25.89
C GLU A 25 -41.36 -7.17 -26.38
N SER A 26 -40.55 -6.71 -25.42
CA SER A 26 -39.24 -6.11 -25.66
C SER A 26 -38.30 -6.41 -24.49
N LYS A 27 -37.04 -6.64 -24.82
CA LYS A 27 -35.93 -6.67 -23.89
C LYS A 27 -34.80 -5.87 -24.52
N ASP A 28 -34.46 -4.77 -23.86
CA ASP A 28 -33.44 -3.83 -24.30
C ASP A 28 -32.39 -3.73 -23.22
N ASP A 29 -31.13 -3.91 -23.60
CA ASP A 29 -30.01 -3.73 -22.70
C ASP A 29 -28.90 -2.97 -23.40
N PHE A 30 -28.17 -2.18 -22.61
CA PHE A 30 -26.93 -1.59 -23.06
C PHE A 30 -25.90 -1.64 -21.95
N ARG A 31 -24.64 -1.68 -22.36
CA ARG A 31 -23.50 -1.60 -21.47
C ARG A 31 -22.41 -0.75 -22.11
N TYR A 32 -21.96 0.24 -21.36
CA TYR A 32 -20.81 1.08 -21.68
C TYR A 32 -19.74 0.89 -20.64
N ASN A 33 -18.53 0.57 -21.09
CA ASN A 33 -17.35 0.52 -20.25
C ASN A 33 -16.32 1.43 -20.90
N GLY A 34 -15.75 2.34 -20.14
CA GLY A 34 -14.68 3.16 -20.66
C GLY A 34 -13.72 3.58 -19.57
N GLY A 35 -12.54 4.03 -19.97
CA GLY A 35 -11.51 4.38 -19.01
C GLY A 35 -10.29 4.97 -19.66
N VAL A 36 -9.56 5.71 -18.83
CA VAL A 36 -8.30 6.35 -19.18
C VAL A 36 -7.28 5.93 -18.15
N SER A 37 -6.11 5.50 -18.60
CA SER A 37 -4.97 5.23 -17.74
C SER A 37 -3.77 6.01 -18.24
N ILE A 38 -3.03 6.59 -17.31
CA ILE A 38 -1.81 7.34 -17.54
C ILE A 38 -0.71 6.62 -16.78
N GLY A 39 0.44 6.43 -17.43
CA GLY A 39 1.67 5.95 -16.82
C GLY A 39 2.80 6.93 -17.13
N THR A 40 3.54 7.34 -16.11
CA THR A 40 4.69 8.22 -16.25
C THR A 40 5.77 7.90 -15.23
N ASP A 41 6.99 8.29 -15.58
CA ASP A 41 8.11 8.42 -14.65
C ASP A 41 8.52 9.87 -14.73
N PHE A 42 8.15 10.65 -13.72
CA PHE A 42 8.44 12.09 -13.69
C PHE A 42 9.96 12.35 -13.68
N GLY A 43 10.77 11.42 -13.18
CA GLY A 43 12.23 11.52 -13.14
C GLY A 43 12.76 12.69 -12.31
N LEU A 44 11.93 13.39 -11.51
CA LEU A 44 12.41 14.44 -10.61
C LEU A 44 13.25 13.85 -9.48
N SER A 45 12.95 12.62 -9.02
CA SER A 45 13.76 11.93 -8.01
C SER A 45 15.23 11.79 -8.46
N ASP A 46 15.45 11.46 -9.74
CA ASP A 46 16.80 11.27 -10.30
C ASP A 46 17.59 12.59 -10.37
N LYS A 47 16.89 13.73 -10.49
CA LYS A 47 17.50 15.07 -10.58
C LYS A 47 17.63 15.76 -9.22
N LEU A 48 16.66 15.56 -8.34
CA LEU A 48 16.54 16.19 -7.02
C LEU A 48 16.77 15.14 -5.93
N ASN A 49 18.04 14.75 -5.77
CA ASN A 49 18.50 13.93 -4.66
C ASN A 49 19.76 14.56 -4.07
N LEU A 50 19.94 14.40 -2.75
CA LEU A 50 21.15 14.76 -2.06
C LEU A 50 22.10 13.55 -2.08
N SER A 51 23.27 13.71 -2.68
CA SER A 51 24.32 12.69 -2.69
C SER A 51 25.03 12.63 -1.33
N ILE A 52 24.36 12.09 -0.31
CA ILE A 52 24.92 12.05 1.05
C ILE A 52 26.19 11.20 1.12
N GLY A 53 26.35 10.21 0.23
CA GLY A 53 27.57 9.39 0.16
C GLY A 53 28.87 10.18 -0.07
N LYS A 54 28.76 11.37 -0.70
CA LYS A 54 29.87 12.32 -0.85
C LYS A 54 30.04 13.25 0.35
N LEU A 55 28.97 13.51 1.10
CA LEU A 55 29.00 14.38 2.28
C LEU A 55 29.55 13.65 3.51
N ILE A 56 29.18 12.39 3.71
CA ILE A 56 29.64 11.56 4.83
C ILE A 56 30.21 10.27 4.26
N PRO A 57 31.54 10.21 4.02
CA PRO A 57 32.17 9.06 3.39
C PRO A 57 32.30 7.91 4.41
N LEU A 58 31.31 7.03 4.45
CA LEU A 58 31.30 5.82 5.29
C LEU A 58 32.05 4.64 4.64
N GLY A 59 32.99 4.92 3.74
CA GLY A 59 33.71 3.94 2.91
C GLY A 59 33.17 3.86 1.48
N GLU A 60 33.91 3.16 0.61
CA GLU A 60 33.64 3.07 -0.83
C GLU A 60 32.24 2.53 -1.14
N LYS A 61 31.74 1.62 -0.30
CA LYS A 61 30.41 1.01 -0.44
C LYS A 61 29.25 2.01 -0.42
N TYR A 62 29.36 3.11 0.34
CA TYR A 62 28.29 4.10 0.49
C TYR A 62 28.55 5.40 -0.28
N GLN A 63 29.59 5.45 -1.14
CA GLN A 63 29.91 6.66 -1.89
C GLN A 63 28.77 7.10 -2.83
N SER A 64 27.98 6.12 -3.29
CA SER A 64 26.81 6.32 -4.16
C SER A 64 25.50 6.55 -3.41
N ALA A 65 25.56 6.81 -2.10
CA ALA A 65 24.37 6.93 -1.29
C ALA A 65 23.59 8.22 -1.58
N LYS A 66 22.27 8.07 -1.72
CA LYS A 66 21.35 9.14 -2.10
C LYS A 66 20.20 9.25 -1.12
N LEU A 67 19.88 10.47 -0.74
CA LEU A 67 18.64 10.83 -0.05
C LEU A 67 17.74 11.56 -1.03
N TYR A 68 16.51 11.07 -1.12
CA TYR A 68 15.45 11.64 -1.92
C TYR A 68 14.53 12.44 -1.00
N PHE A 69 14.07 13.60 -1.49
CA PHE A 69 13.09 14.40 -0.78
C PHE A 69 11.70 13.78 -0.95
N PHE A 70 11.44 12.70 -0.21
CA PHE A 70 10.17 11.98 -0.27
C PHE A 70 9.58 11.78 1.12
N PHE A 71 8.33 12.20 1.30
CA PHE A 71 7.52 11.81 2.46
C PHE A 71 6.14 11.43 1.97
N PRO A 72 5.62 10.21 2.18
CA PRO A 72 4.45 9.65 1.46
C PRO A 72 3.11 10.36 1.72
N PHE A 73 3.13 11.52 2.36
CA PHE A 73 1.98 12.23 2.91
C PHE A 73 2.03 13.74 2.61
N ILE A 74 2.70 14.14 1.53
CA ILE A 74 2.76 15.51 1.01
C ILE A 74 2.15 15.51 -0.40
N PRO A 75 1.29 16.47 -0.79
CA PRO A 75 0.59 16.41 -2.08
C PRO A 75 1.47 16.39 -3.33
N LEU A 76 2.70 16.94 -3.25
CA LEU A 76 3.65 16.99 -4.37
C LEU A 76 4.43 15.68 -4.58
N VAL A 77 4.25 14.72 -3.68
CA VAL A 77 4.93 13.44 -3.68
C VAL A 77 4.88 12.67 -5.00
N PRO A 78 3.73 12.59 -5.71
CA PRO A 78 3.69 11.88 -6.98
C PRO A 78 4.76 12.34 -7.97
N LEU A 79 5.16 13.61 -7.93
CA LEU A 79 6.21 14.15 -8.81
C LEU A 79 7.60 13.57 -8.53
N PHE A 80 7.86 13.09 -7.31
CA PHE A 80 9.12 12.48 -6.88
C PHE A 80 9.08 10.95 -6.92
N SER A 81 8.05 10.36 -7.51
CA SER A 81 7.93 8.92 -7.66
C SER A 81 8.82 8.39 -8.79
N THR A 82 9.21 7.11 -8.68
CA THR A 82 9.97 6.40 -9.74
C THR A 82 9.06 5.79 -10.80
N ASN A 83 7.82 5.54 -10.44
CA ASN A 83 6.76 5.19 -11.36
C ASN A 83 5.47 5.82 -10.82
N PHE A 84 4.70 6.43 -11.69
CA PHE A 84 3.37 6.91 -11.37
C PHE A 84 2.42 6.35 -12.40
N SER A 85 1.30 5.82 -11.94
CA SER A 85 0.18 5.56 -12.83
C SER A 85 -1.11 5.97 -12.17
N ALA A 86 -1.96 6.63 -12.94
CA ALA A 86 -3.31 7.00 -12.55
C ALA A 86 -4.29 6.37 -13.54
N SER A 87 -5.44 5.96 -13.06
CA SER A 87 -6.49 5.43 -13.91
C SER A 87 -7.85 5.88 -13.42
N THR A 88 -8.74 6.12 -14.37
CA THR A 88 -10.16 6.27 -14.14
C THR A 88 -10.91 5.37 -15.10
N ASP A 89 -11.96 4.75 -14.62
CA ASP A 89 -12.85 3.92 -15.41
C ASP A 89 -14.30 4.18 -15.00
N PHE A 90 -15.22 3.89 -15.91
CA PHE A 90 -16.64 3.92 -15.67
C PHE A 90 -17.30 2.69 -16.29
N ASN A 91 -18.34 2.22 -15.61
CA ASN A 91 -19.22 1.15 -16.05
C ASN A 91 -20.65 1.65 -15.95
N ARG A 92 -21.35 1.70 -17.08
CA ARG A 92 -22.75 2.11 -17.16
C ARG A 92 -23.52 1.01 -17.85
N SER A 93 -24.52 0.43 -17.20
CA SER A 93 -25.38 -0.57 -17.80
C SER A 93 -26.84 -0.37 -17.41
N ARG A 94 -27.72 -0.78 -18.32
CA ARG A 94 -29.17 -0.74 -18.13
C ARG A 94 -29.78 -1.97 -18.78
N ALA A 95 -30.77 -2.55 -18.12
CA ALA A 95 -31.62 -3.57 -18.69
C ALA A 95 -33.08 -3.21 -18.43
N ASP A 96 -33.84 -3.11 -19.51
CA ASP A 96 -35.28 -2.94 -19.51
C ASP A 96 -35.94 -4.15 -20.13
N SER A 97 -37.08 -4.55 -19.57
CA SER A 97 -37.92 -5.58 -20.16
C SER A 97 -39.39 -5.22 -20.02
N LYS A 98 -40.17 -5.68 -20.99
CA LYS A 98 -41.62 -5.64 -20.95
C LYS A 98 -42.15 -7.01 -21.31
N GLN A 99 -42.83 -7.65 -20.37
CA GLN A 99 -43.47 -8.94 -20.60
C GLN A 99 -44.78 -8.76 -21.36
N ARG A 100 -45.08 -9.65 -22.32
CA ARG A 100 -46.32 -9.57 -23.12
C ARG A 100 -47.59 -9.75 -22.29
N LYS A 101 -47.48 -10.44 -21.14
CA LYS A 101 -48.60 -10.71 -20.23
C LYS A 101 -49.02 -9.46 -19.44
N PHE A 102 -48.11 -8.50 -19.26
CA PHE A 102 -48.34 -7.35 -18.41
C PHE A 102 -48.43 -6.06 -19.23
N LEU A 103 -49.34 -5.17 -18.83
CA LEU A 103 -49.52 -3.85 -19.46
C LEU A 103 -48.45 -2.83 -19.03
N VAL A 104 -47.68 -3.16 -17.99
CA VAL A 104 -46.64 -2.32 -17.41
C VAL A 104 -45.26 -2.92 -17.69
N ASN A 105 -44.25 -2.06 -17.80
CA ASN A 105 -42.87 -2.48 -17.95
C ASN A 105 -42.36 -3.13 -16.64
N ASP A 106 -41.42 -4.06 -16.77
CA ASP A 106 -40.72 -4.62 -15.62
C ASP A 106 -39.85 -3.54 -14.96
N LEU A 107 -39.37 -3.83 -13.75
CA LEU A 107 -38.46 -2.93 -13.04
C LEU A 107 -37.13 -2.83 -13.81
N THR A 108 -36.77 -1.61 -14.21
CA THR A 108 -35.48 -1.35 -14.85
C THR A 108 -34.32 -1.63 -13.88
N SER A 109 -33.37 -2.45 -14.32
CA SER A 109 -32.07 -2.61 -13.64
C SER A 109 -31.07 -1.59 -14.19
N ARG A 110 -30.34 -0.92 -13.30
CA ARG A 110 -29.31 0.07 -13.68
C ARG A 110 -28.06 -0.12 -12.83
N GLU A 111 -26.93 0.10 -13.46
CA GLU A 111 -25.65 0.25 -12.76
C GLU A 111 -24.92 1.42 -13.41
N PHE A 112 -24.53 2.42 -12.63
CA PHE A 112 -23.62 3.44 -13.11
C PHE A 112 -22.57 3.73 -12.08
N ARG A 113 -21.36 3.24 -12.32
CA ARG A 113 -20.23 3.35 -11.40
C ARG A 113 -19.03 3.97 -12.08
N ALA A 114 -18.22 4.66 -11.28
CA ALA A 114 -16.89 5.05 -11.66
C ALA A 114 -15.88 4.53 -10.64
N SER A 115 -14.67 4.24 -11.11
CA SER A 115 -13.52 3.96 -10.27
C SER A 115 -12.39 4.89 -10.68
N ARG A 116 -11.67 5.40 -9.69
CA ARG A 116 -10.49 6.24 -9.87
C ARG A 116 -9.40 5.76 -8.94
N GLY A 117 -8.15 5.87 -9.38
CA GLY A 117 -7.03 5.46 -8.56
C GLY A 117 -5.71 5.94 -9.09
N PHE A 118 -4.71 5.91 -8.23
CA PHE A 118 -3.33 6.08 -8.64
C PHE A 118 -2.43 5.25 -7.75
N LYS A 119 -1.30 4.85 -8.33
CA LYS A 119 -0.25 4.14 -7.64
C LYS A 119 1.10 4.70 -8.02
N PHE A 120 2.01 4.66 -7.07
CA PHE A 120 3.37 5.08 -7.30
C PHE A 120 4.34 4.40 -6.34
N ASP A 121 5.56 4.19 -6.82
CA ASP A 121 6.67 3.74 -6.00
C ASP A 121 7.55 4.90 -5.60
N TRP A 122 8.15 4.77 -4.43
CA TRP A 122 8.95 5.80 -3.83
C TRP A 122 10.22 5.28 -3.19
N LYS A 123 11.20 6.16 -3.15
CA LYS A 123 12.49 5.94 -2.51
C LYS A 123 12.75 7.14 -1.61
N PHE A 124 13.18 6.88 -0.39
CA PHE A 124 13.62 7.91 0.55
C PHE A 124 15.14 7.88 0.69
N ILE A 125 15.72 6.71 0.95
CA ILE A 125 17.18 6.53 1.07
C ILE A 125 17.59 5.32 0.24
N GLU A 126 18.68 5.44 -0.53
CA GLU A 126 19.24 4.37 -1.36
C GLU A 126 20.76 4.29 -1.20
N ASN A 127 21.29 3.07 -1.21
CA ASN A 127 22.70 2.72 -1.06
C ASN A 127 23.33 3.28 0.22
N TRP A 128 22.55 3.36 1.31
CA TRP A 128 23.04 3.75 2.63
C TRP A 128 23.08 2.53 3.58
N ILE A 129 23.45 2.76 4.84
CA ILE A 129 23.28 1.78 5.93
C ILE A 129 21.83 1.28 6.01
N VAL A 130 20.85 2.14 5.75
CA VAL A 130 19.43 1.78 5.68
C VAL A 130 18.89 2.28 4.37
N ASP A 131 18.45 1.36 3.53
CA ASP A 131 17.69 1.67 2.34
C ASP A 131 16.22 1.70 2.71
N LEU A 132 15.53 2.77 2.31
CA LEU A 132 14.12 2.95 2.58
C LEU A 132 13.39 3.26 1.28
N LYS A 133 12.56 2.31 0.86
CA LYS A 133 11.69 2.41 -0.31
C LYS A 133 10.31 1.90 0.05
N GLY A 134 9.35 2.16 -0.82
CA GLY A 134 8.00 1.66 -0.64
C GLY A 134 7.12 1.94 -1.82
N SER A 135 5.85 1.64 -1.65
CA SER A 135 4.82 1.90 -2.64
C SER A 135 3.58 2.49 -1.99
N TYR A 136 2.80 3.17 -2.81
CA TYR A 136 1.51 3.71 -2.45
C TYR A 136 0.51 3.33 -3.54
N ASP A 137 -0.65 2.83 -3.14
CA ASP A 137 -1.76 2.52 -4.03
C ASP A 137 -3.05 3.12 -3.45
N PHE A 138 -3.83 3.75 -4.31
CA PHE A 138 -5.10 4.35 -3.97
C PHE A 138 -6.14 3.99 -5.02
N ARG A 139 -7.33 3.62 -4.54
CA ARG A 139 -8.53 3.45 -5.34
C ARG A 139 -9.75 3.99 -4.60
N ALA A 140 -10.64 4.65 -5.32
CA ALA A 140 -11.98 4.98 -4.86
C ALA A 140 -13.00 4.56 -5.92
N GLY A 141 -14.03 3.83 -5.48
CA GLY A 141 -15.21 3.50 -6.27
C GLY A 141 -16.35 4.43 -5.89
N SER A 142 -17.16 4.81 -6.88
CA SER A 142 -18.24 5.79 -6.73
C SER A 142 -19.48 5.39 -7.51
N ASP A 143 -20.62 5.86 -7.04
CA ASP A 143 -21.94 5.73 -7.64
C ASP A 143 -22.31 7.00 -8.41
N LEU A 144 -22.61 6.83 -9.69
CA LEU A 144 -23.06 7.86 -10.62
C LEU A 144 -24.54 7.70 -10.97
N THR A 145 -25.23 6.66 -10.48
CA THR A 145 -26.65 6.42 -10.75
C THR A 145 -27.54 7.64 -10.46
N PRO A 146 -27.32 8.44 -9.39
CA PRO A 146 -28.09 9.65 -9.15
C PRO A 146 -28.05 10.70 -10.28
N LEU A 147 -27.03 10.67 -11.15
CA LEU A 147 -26.92 11.60 -12.28
C LEU A 147 -27.78 11.19 -13.48
N GLU A 148 -28.24 9.93 -13.56
CA GLU A 148 -29.01 9.43 -14.71
C GLU A 148 -30.48 9.85 -14.68
N THR A 149 -31.01 10.20 -13.51
CA THR A 149 -32.44 10.42 -13.28
C THR A 149 -32.74 11.86 -12.88
N THR A 150 -33.83 12.41 -13.42
CA THR A 150 -34.29 13.76 -13.02
C THR A 150 -35.17 13.68 -11.76
N ASN A 151 -34.90 14.53 -10.76
CA ASN A 151 -35.74 14.72 -9.57
C ASN A 151 -36.07 13.42 -8.79
N ASP A 152 -35.08 12.55 -8.52
CA ASP A 152 -35.25 11.27 -7.80
C ASP A 152 -36.28 10.30 -8.42
N SER A 153 -36.75 10.59 -9.64
CA SER A 153 -37.71 9.73 -10.33
C SER A 153 -36.99 8.60 -11.04
N ILE A 154 -37.19 7.38 -10.56
CA ILE A 154 -36.74 6.11 -11.17
C ILE A 154 -37.21 5.97 -12.64
N LYS A 155 -38.18 6.79 -13.07
CA LYS A 155 -38.89 6.66 -14.34
C LYS A 155 -38.37 7.57 -15.46
N ASN A 156 -37.78 8.73 -15.15
CA ASN A 156 -37.39 9.71 -16.16
C ASN A 156 -35.87 9.80 -16.28
N GLN A 157 -35.33 9.16 -17.33
CA GLN A 157 -33.91 9.21 -17.65
C GLN A 157 -33.55 10.51 -18.38
N ARG A 158 -32.38 11.05 -18.03
CA ARG A 158 -31.77 12.19 -18.72
C ARG A 158 -31.09 11.78 -20.04
N PRO A 159 -31.09 12.64 -21.07
CA PRO A 159 -30.29 12.43 -22.27
C PRO A 159 -28.82 12.15 -21.94
N ASN A 160 -28.20 11.24 -22.71
CA ASN A 160 -26.79 10.88 -22.49
C ASN A 160 -25.85 12.10 -22.57
N ALA A 161 -26.15 13.05 -23.47
CA ALA A 161 -25.37 14.27 -23.61
C ALA A 161 -25.35 15.11 -22.32
N ASP A 162 -26.49 15.22 -21.62
CA ASP A 162 -26.59 15.97 -20.37
C ASP A 162 -25.85 15.26 -19.24
N ILE A 163 -25.92 13.92 -19.20
CA ILE A 163 -25.20 13.10 -18.22
C ILE A 163 -23.68 13.26 -18.40
N PHE A 164 -23.18 13.17 -19.64
CA PHE A 164 -21.77 13.38 -19.93
C PHE A 164 -21.34 14.84 -19.73
N GLY A 165 -22.23 15.79 -20.04
CA GLY A 165 -22.10 17.21 -19.72
C GLY A 165 -21.80 17.41 -18.23
N ASP A 166 -22.62 16.81 -17.37
CA ASP A 166 -22.48 16.92 -15.91
C ASP A 166 -21.20 16.25 -15.38
N ILE A 167 -20.76 15.17 -16.01
CA ILE A 167 -19.56 14.43 -15.59
C ILE A 167 -18.27 15.17 -15.97
N PHE A 168 -18.20 15.73 -17.17
CA PHE A 168 -16.95 16.26 -17.72
C PHE A 168 -16.89 17.79 -17.78
N PHE A 169 -18.03 18.50 -17.75
CA PHE A 169 -18.09 19.92 -18.15
C PHE A 169 -18.89 20.83 -17.20
N ASN A 170 -19.44 20.34 -16.08
CA ASN A 170 -20.28 21.17 -15.19
C ASN A 170 -19.47 22.18 -14.34
N ASP A 171 -18.30 21.78 -13.82
CA ASP A 171 -17.55 22.55 -12.81
C ASP A 171 -16.02 22.56 -13.03
N GLY A 172 -15.55 22.22 -14.23
CA GLY A 172 -14.12 22.18 -14.57
C GLY A 172 -13.33 21.02 -13.93
N LEU A 173 -13.97 20.22 -13.07
CA LEU A 173 -13.46 18.97 -12.51
C LEU A 173 -14.36 17.82 -12.93
N ILE A 174 -13.77 16.64 -13.14
CA ILE A 174 -14.53 15.43 -13.45
C ILE A 174 -15.38 15.05 -12.22
N ASN A 175 -16.70 15.00 -12.39
CA ASN A 175 -17.62 14.59 -11.34
C ASN A 175 -17.68 13.06 -11.27
N PHE A 176 -17.13 12.50 -10.19
CA PHE A 176 -17.10 11.06 -9.95
C PHE A 176 -18.33 10.54 -9.20
N GLY A 177 -19.29 11.39 -8.85
CA GLY A 177 -20.49 10.99 -8.12
C GLY A 177 -20.23 10.78 -6.62
N ARG A 178 -21.02 9.91 -5.99
CA ARG A 178 -20.94 9.65 -4.54
C ARG A 178 -19.97 8.51 -4.26
N ASP A 179 -18.96 8.74 -3.44
CA ASP A 179 -18.00 7.68 -3.07
C ASP A 179 -18.70 6.53 -2.32
N LEU A 180 -18.49 5.31 -2.81
CA LEU A 180 -18.98 4.04 -2.26
C LEU A 180 -17.89 3.33 -1.46
N ASP A 181 -16.68 3.30 -2.01
CA ASP A 181 -15.55 2.63 -1.37
C ASP A 181 -14.27 3.41 -1.62
N TYR A 182 -13.37 3.29 -0.66
CA TYR A 182 -12.05 3.89 -0.69
C TYR A 182 -11.08 2.89 -0.11
N VAL A 183 -10.01 2.60 -0.85
CA VAL A 183 -8.94 1.71 -0.45
C VAL A 183 -7.62 2.41 -0.66
N GLN A 184 -6.77 2.32 0.35
CA GLN A 184 -5.42 2.87 0.32
C GLN A 184 -4.45 1.82 0.85
N SER A 185 -3.36 1.59 0.13
CA SER A 185 -2.26 0.73 0.56
C SER A 185 -0.99 1.53 0.64
N VAL A 186 -0.26 1.42 1.75
CA VAL A 186 1.08 1.98 1.92
C VAL A 186 2.00 0.84 2.29
N SER A 187 3.06 0.65 1.52
CA SER A 187 4.13 -0.27 1.85
C SER A 187 5.43 0.48 2.13
N VAL A 188 6.21 -0.04 3.08
CA VAL A 188 7.51 0.46 3.48
C VAL A 188 8.43 -0.75 3.63
N ASN A 189 9.55 -0.73 2.92
CA ASN A 189 10.51 -1.83 2.85
C ASN A 189 11.89 -1.35 3.26
N PRO A 190 12.18 -1.26 4.56
CA PRO A 190 13.52 -0.97 5.04
C PRO A 190 14.45 -2.17 4.79
N ALA A 191 15.64 -1.93 4.28
CA ALA A 191 16.72 -2.91 4.21
C ALA A 191 17.95 -2.36 4.91
N ILE A 192 18.51 -3.12 5.84
CA ILE A 192 19.67 -2.70 6.64
C ILE A 192 20.92 -3.37 6.08
N ASN A 193 21.85 -2.55 5.60
CA ASN A 193 23.11 -2.92 5.00
C ASN A 193 24.26 -2.38 5.85
N LEU A 194 24.58 -3.04 6.98
CA LEU A 194 25.67 -2.63 7.87
C LEU A 194 27.05 -2.88 7.23
N PRO A 195 28.03 -1.98 7.40
CA PRO A 195 29.38 -2.22 6.89
C PRO A 195 30.06 -3.35 7.64
N PHE A 196 30.88 -4.15 6.94
CA PHE A 196 31.68 -5.28 7.47
C PHE A 196 30.87 -6.47 8.02
N LEU A 197 29.61 -6.24 8.41
CA LEU A 197 28.67 -7.22 8.93
C LEU A 197 27.68 -7.71 7.86
N ASP A 198 27.49 -6.98 6.77
CA ASP A 198 26.64 -7.35 5.62
C ASP A 198 26.94 -8.75 5.05
N ARG A 199 28.21 -9.15 5.06
CA ARG A 199 28.63 -10.50 4.66
C ARG A 199 28.02 -11.56 5.56
N PHE A 200 27.93 -11.30 6.86
CA PHE A 200 27.44 -12.24 7.86
C PHE A 200 25.97 -12.08 8.20
N PHE A 201 25.40 -10.89 8.02
CA PHE A 201 24.11 -10.52 8.58
C PHE A 201 23.36 -9.58 7.65
N THR A 202 22.13 -9.96 7.31
CA THR A 202 21.21 -9.09 6.56
C THR A 202 19.89 -8.99 7.32
N ILE A 203 19.33 -7.78 7.42
CA ILE A 203 17.98 -7.56 7.96
C ILE A 203 17.15 -6.87 6.89
N ASN A 204 16.01 -7.46 6.57
CA ASN A 204 15.00 -6.86 5.73
C ASN A 204 13.69 -6.73 6.51
N GLY A 205 13.08 -5.56 6.48
CA GLY A 205 11.75 -5.32 7.02
C GLY A 205 10.74 -5.09 5.91
N ASN A 206 9.48 -5.38 6.22
CA ASN A 206 8.33 -5.05 5.40
C ASN A 206 7.23 -4.58 6.34
N TYR A 207 6.71 -3.40 6.07
CA TYR A 207 5.52 -2.88 6.70
C TYR A 207 4.52 -2.54 5.61
N ASN A 208 3.36 -3.18 5.63
CA ASN A 208 2.29 -2.92 4.67
C ASN A 208 1.00 -2.64 5.43
N VAL A 209 0.32 -1.57 5.07
CA VAL A 209 -0.96 -1.18 5.64
C VAL A 209 -1.95 -0.99 4.53
N ARG A 210 -3.10 -1.65 4.63
CA ARG A 210 -4.25 -1.48 3.75
C ARG A 210 -5.40 -0.93 4.54
N TYR A 211 -5.72 0.33 4.33
CA TYR A 211 -6.90 1.00 4.88
C TYR A 211 -8.08 0.88 3.91
N GLY A 212 -9.28 0.74 4.47
CA GLY A 212 -10.53 0.68 3.76
C GLY A 212 -11.59 1.56 4.42
N TRP A 213 -12.37 2.25 3.61
CA TRP A 213 -13.59 2.94 3.97
C TRP A 213 -14.69 2.51 3.01
N ILE A 214 -15.86 2.19 3.52
CA ILE A 214 -16.99 1.69 2.75
C ILE A 214 -18.25 2.39 3.22
N ASN A 215 -18.98 2.94 2.25
CA ASN A 215 -20.36 3.34 2.40
C ASN A 215 -21.26 2.12 2.21
N PRO A 216 -22.03 1.71 3.23
CA PRO A 216 -22.88 0.53 3.14
C PRO A 216 -24.05 0.66 2.13
N ASN A 217 -24.13 1.76 1.38
CA ASN A 217 -25.12 2.04 0.33
C ASN A 217 -26.57 1.76 0.79
N GLN A 218 -26.89 2.25 1.98
CA GLN A 218 -28.22 2.14 2.58
C GLN A 218 -29.03 3.42 2.34
N VAL A 219 -30.35 3.29 2.27
CA VAL A 219 -31.30 4.40 2.12
C VAL A 219 -31.14 5.45 3.23
N VAL A 220 -30.67 5.04 4.41
CA VAL A 220 -30.31 5.91 5.53
C VAL A 220 -28.85 5.67 5.90
N ASN A 221 -28.04 6.73 5.88
CA ASN A 221 -26.64 6.66 6.27
C ASN A 221 -26.52 6.54 7.79
N VAL A 222 -26.31 5.32 8.29
CA VAL A 222 -26.04 5.04 9.72
C VAL A 222 -24.55 5.17 10.07
N GLY A 223 -23.73 5.68 9.15
CA GLY A 223 -22.28 5.84 9.27
C GLY A 223 -21.52 4.83 8.43
N TYR A 224 -20.25 5.15 8.20
CA TYR A 224 -19.36 4.43 7.31
C TYR A 224 -18.62 3.31 8.05
N ASN A 225 -18.28 2.26 7.32
CA ASN A 225 -17.42 1.20 7.80
C ASN A 225 -15.98 1.52 7.44
N VAL A 226 -15.13 1.63 8.45
CA VAL A 226 -13.71 1.94 8.27
C VAL A 226 -12.84 0.90 8.96
N GLY A 227 -11.70 0.59 8.38
CA GLY A 227 -10.82 -0.42 8.92
C GLY A 227 -9.45 -0.36 8.29
N TYR A 228 -8.50 -1.03 8.91
CA TYR A 228 -7.21 -1.28 8.30
C TYR A 228 -6.74 -2.69 8.61
N THR A 229 -5.91 -3.22 7.73
CA THR A 229 -5.10 -4.39 7.98
C THR A 229 -3.65 -3.99 7.78
N ASN A 230 -2.82 -4.21 8.79
CA ASN A 230 -1.38 -4.02 8.68
C ASN A 230 -0.63 -5.33 8.92
N SER A 231 0.43 -5.53 8.15
CA SER A 231 1.37 -6.62 8.32
C SER A 231 2.76 -6.04 8.48
N PHE A 232 3.43 -6.39 9.57
CA PHE A 232 4.84 -6.11 9.78
C PHE A 232 5.59 -7.44 9.77
N SER A 233 6.56 -7.58 8.87
CA SER A 233 7.47 -8.70 8.88
C SER A 233 8.92 -8.23 8.86
N THR A 234 9.79 -8.99 9.51
CA THR A 234 11.23 -8.76 9.51
C THR A 234 11.92 -10.09 9.34
N THR A 235 12.83 -10.17 8.38
CA THR A 235 13.64 -11.35 8.12
C THR A 235 15.10 -10.99 8.32
N GLY A 236 15.73 -11.61 9.32
CA GLY A 236 17.17 -11.57 9.54
C GLY A 236 17.81 -12.86 9.03
N SER A 237 18.90 -12.78 8.28
CA SER A 237 19.72 -13.95 7.95
C SER A 237 21.13 -13.78 8.49
N LEU A 238 21.63 -14.83 9.14
CA LEU A 238 22.98 -14.96 9.67
C LEU A 238 23.70 -16.05 8.89
N LYS A 239 24.73 -15.67 8.12
CA LYS A 239 25.58 -16.60 7.39
C LYS A 239 26.71 -17.09 8.28
N LEU A 240 26.45 -18.18 8.98
CA LEU A 240 27.39 -18.75 9.95
C LEU A 240 28.65 -19.31 9.29
N LYS A 241 28.57 -19.85 8.07
CA LYS A 241 29.76 -20.28 7.31
C LYS A 241 30.79 -19.17 7.13
N GLU A 242 30.32 -17.98 6.77
CA GLU A 242 31.18 -16.81 6.62
C GLU A 242 31.68 -16.34 7.99
N LEU A 243 30.85 -16.36 9.04
CA LEU A 243 31.28 -16.00 10.39
C LEU A 243 32.38 -16.94 10.93
N PHE A 244 32.22 -18.25 10.76
CA PHE A 244 33.17 -19.25 11.21
C PHE A 244 34.42 -19.37 10.32
N SER A 245 34.41 -18.86 9.08
CA SER A 245 35.63 -18.79 8.26
C SER A 245 36.62 -17.76 8.81
N LEU A 246 36.17 -16.76 9.58
CA LEU A 246 37.05 -15.84 10.31
C LEU A 246 37.80 -16.53 11.47
N PHE A 247 37.19 -17.54 12.09
CA PHE A 247 37.74 -18.26 13.25
C PHE A 247 38.37 -19.61 12.87
N GLY A 248 38.10 -20.10 11.66
CA GLY A 248 38.67 -21.30 11.12
C GLY A 248 40.01 -21.02 10.48
N GLY A 249 41.09 -21.28 11.20
CA GLY A 249 42.42 -21.43 10.61
C GLY A 249 42.39 -22.52 9.53
N GLY A 250 42.21 -22.09 8.28
CA GLY A 250 42.47 -22.90 7.10
C GLY A 250 43.91 -22.66 6.67
N ASN A 251 44.67 -23.74 6.51
CA ASN A 251 46.00 -23.74 5.90
C ASN A 251 46.00 -22.91 4.60
N GLY A 252 46.71 -21.77 4.61
CA GLY A 252 46.84 -20.90 3.45
C GLY A 252 47.04 -19.44 3.86
N ASP A 253 48.29 -19.08 4.13
CA ASP A 253 48.85 -17.73 4.14
C ASP A 253 48.22 -16.66 5.05
N ASN A 254 48.68 -16.68 6.30
CA ASN A 254 49.04 -15.53 7.15
C ASN A 254 48.33 -14.17 6.92
N LYS A 255 47.64 -13.69 7.96
CA LYS A 255 48.00 -12.45 8.70
C LYS A 255 47.08 -12.19 9.91
N LEU A 256 47.38 -12.84 11.02
CA LEU A 256 47.21 -12.28 12.36
C LEU A 256 48.50 -12.57 13.11
N ARG A 257 49.47 -11.65 12.97
CA ARG A 257 50.75 -11.72 13.68
C ARG A 257 50.47 -11.50 15.18
N ALA A 258 50.35 -12.59 15.93
CA ALA A 258 50.74 -12.59 17.32
C ALA A 258 52.26 -12.37 17.33
N ASN A 259 52.68 -11.13 17.56
CA ASN A 259 54.08 -10.81 17.76
C ASN A 259 54.59 -11.56 18.98
N GLY A 260 55.50 -12.51 18.74
CA GLY A 260 56.39 -13.06 19.76
C GLY A 260 55.85 -14.30 20.46
N LEU A 261 56.04 -15.46 19.84
CA LEU A 261 56.39 -16.70 20.54
C LEU A 261 57.09 -17.62 19.53
N SER A 262 58.35 -17.89 19.82
CA SER A 262 59.29 -18.68 19.03
C SER A 262 58.86 -20.14 18.94
N ASP A 263 58.86 -20.62 17.71
CA ASP A 263 58.58 -21.97 17.24
C ASP A 263 59.82 -22.87 17.41
N ASP A 264 60.18 -23.22 18.65
CA ASP A 264 61.19 -24.28 18.86
C ASP A 264 61.15 -24.91 20.25
N THR A 265 60.00 -25.38 20.73
CA THR A 265 59.98 -26.49 21.71
C THR A 265 58.57 -27.07 21.84
N LEU A 266 58.21 -28.12 21.10
CA LEU A 266 57.15 -29.08 21.49
C LEU A 266 57.16 -30.31 20.56
N LYS A 267 58.27 -31.05 20.60
CA LYS A 267 58.19 -32.50 20.41
C LYS A 267 57.78 -33.13 21.75
N ASN A 268 56.80 -34.02 21.65
CA ASN A 268 56.52 -35.17 22.53
C ASN A 268 55.25 -35.08 23.41
N THR A 269 54.45 -36.14 23.23
CA THR A 269 53.48 -36.76 24.16
C THR A 269 52.19 -36.01 24.51
N GLY A 270 51.06 -36.68 24.21
CA GLY A 270 49.73 -36.33 24.73
C GLY A 270 48.91 -35.50 23.75
N SER A 271 47.86 -36.10 23.20
CA SER A 271 46.82 -35.48 22.39
C SER A 271 46.17 -34.29 23.12
N LYS A 272 46.78 -33.11 23.03
CA LYS A 272 46.12 -31.85 23.35
C LYS A 272 45.29 -31.50 22.12
N GLN A 273 44.04 -31.94 22.10
CA GLN A 273 43.04 -31.46 21.15
C GLN A 273 43.08 -29.94 21.19
N SER A 274 43.56 -29.34 20.11
CA SER A 274 43.62 -27.89 20.01
C SER A 274 42.19 -27.35 20.01
N ILE A 275 41.97 -26.15 20.55
CA ILE A 275 40.69 -25.44 20.45
C ILE A 275 40.23 -25.38 18.97
N ALA A 276 41.17 -25.38 18.02
CA ALA A 276 40.92 -25.45 16.59
C ALA A 276 40.30 -26.80 16.14
N ASP A 277 40.72 -27.94 16.71
CA ASP A 277 40.16 -29.26 16.41
C ASP A 277 38.75 -29.40 16.97
N ILE A 278 38.53 -28.88 18.18
CA ILE A 278 37.21 -28.79 18.80
C ILE A 278 36.29 -27.89 17.95
N LEU A 279 36.76 -26.72 17.50
CA LEU A 279 35.99 -25.84 16.60
C LEU A 279 35.66 -26.51 15.26
N ASN A 280 36.57 -27.31 14.70
CA ASN A 280 36.35 -28.01 13.42
C ASN A 280 35.31 -29.13 13.55
N ILE A 281 35.26 -29.81 14.70
CA ILE A 281 34.17 -30.75 15.01
C ILE A 281 32.84 -30.00 15.16
N PHE A 282 32.82 -28.89 15.89
CA PHE A 282 31.60 -28.08 16.06
C PHE A 282 31.07 -27.47 14.75
N LYS A 283 31.93 -27.06 13.82
CA LYS A 283 31.52 -26.59 12.48
C LYS A 283 30.71 -27.62 11.69
N THR A 284 30.93 -28.92 11.91
CA THR A 284 30.17 -30.00 11.25
C THR A 284 28.72 -30.07 11.74
N PHE A 285 28.45 -29.58 12.96
CA PHE A 285 27.13 -29.62 13.58
C PHE A 285 26.36 -28.30 13.53
N VAL A 286 26.99 -27.21 13.07
CA VAL A 286 26.35 -25.89 13.00
C VAL A 286 25.73 -25.67 11.62
N PRO A 287 24.44 -25.30 11.53
CA PRO A 287 23.79 -24.99 10.26
C PRO A 287 24.53 -23.87 9.53
N GLY A 288 24.62 -23.99 8.20
CA GLY A 288 25.41 -23.07 7.39
C GLY A 288 24.90 -21.63 7.42
N ASP A 289 23.58 -21.48 7.43
CA ASP A 289 22.86 -20.22 7.50
C ASP A 289 21.71 -20.36 8.51
N ILE A 290 21.50 -19.35 9.34
CA ILE A 290 20.33 -19.22 10.22
C ILE A 290 19.48 -18.08 9.67
N SER A 291 18.19 -18.32 9.43
CA SER A 291 17.24 -17.26 9.13
C SER A 291 16.18 -17.18 10.23
N VAL A 292 15.94 -15.97 10.72
CA VAL A 292 14.89 -15.66 11.69
C VAL A 292 13.89 -14.78 10.99
N SER A 293 12.62 -15.21 10.99
CA SER A 293 11.52 -14.40 10.48
C SER A 293 10.54 -14.11 11.60
N TYR A 294 10.16 -12.84 11.72
CA TYR A 294 9.08 -12.37 12.56
C TYR A 294 7.98 -11.82 11.65
N SER A 295 6.73 -12.13 11.96
CA SER A 295 5.57 -11.61 11.22
C SER A 295 4.43 -11.35 12.19
N GLN A 296 3.85 -10.16 12.09
CA GLN A 296 2.71 -9.72 12.88
C GLN A 296 1.67 -9.12 11.94
N ASN A 297 0.45 -9.64 12.04
CA ASN A 297 -0.71 -9.12 11.33
C ASN A 297 -1.70 -8.56 12.34
N ASN A 298 -2.21 -7.36 12.07
CA ASN A 298 -3.25 -6.74 12.88
C ASN A 298 -4.35 -6.21 11.95
N THR A 299 -5.60 -6.41 12.35
CA THR A 299 -6.79 -6.02 11.61
C THR A 299 -7.75 -5.33 12.55
N VAL A 300 -8.21 -4.16 12.13
CA VAL A 300 -9.19 -3.35 12.86
C VAL A 300 -10.35 -3.03 11.94
N ALA A 301 -11.57 -3.20 12.46
CA ALA A 301 -12.80 -2.84 11.77
C ALA A 301 -13.70 -2.03 12.71
N ASN A 302 -14.18 -0.90 12.23
CA ASN A 302 -15.01 0.05 12.97
C ASN A 302 -16.19 0.48 12.11
N GLY A 303 -17.41 0.09 12.50
CA GLY A 303 -18.64 0.55 11.84
C GLY A 303 -19.19 1.85 12.41
N GLY A 304 -19.99 2.56 11.61
CA GLY A 304 -20.73 3.74 12.08
C GLY A 304 -19.87 4.98 12.31
N VAL A 305 -18.80 5.14 11.54
CA VAL A 305 -17.91 6.31 11.60
C VAL A 305 -18.45 7.41 10.71
N THR A 306 -18.38 8.66 11.16
CA THR A 306 -18.82 9.83 10.37
C THR A 306 -17.67 10.44 9.57
N GLY A 307 -18.01 11.13 8.49
CA GLY A 307 -17.04 11.89 7.68
C GLY A 307 -16.64 11.19 6.38
N LEU A 308 -15.89 11.92 5.56
CA LEU A 308 -15.39 11.44 4.26
C LEU A 308 -14.36 10.31 4.40
N PRO A 309 -13.85 9.73 3.30
CA PRO A 309 -12.96 8.58 3.36
C PRO A 309 -11.59 8.77 4.04
N GLY A 310 -11.17 10.00 4.36
CA GLY A 310 -9.85 10.27 4.97
C GLY A 310 -8.79 10.80 4.00
N PHE A 311 -9.04 10.82 2.68
CA PHE A 311 -8.06 11.27 1.69
C PHE A 311 -7.45 12.64 2.01
N GLY A 312 -8.31 13.59 2.42
CA GLY A 312 -7.91 14.92 2.86
C GLY A 312 -6.93 14.90 4.04
N ASN A 313 -7.28 14.17 5.10
CA ASN A 313 -6.46 14.02 6.30
C ASN A 313 -5.14 13.28 6.05
N PHE A 314 -5.12 12.39 5.07
CA PHE A 314 -3.91 11.67 4.71
C PHE A 314 -2.91 12.56 3.96
N TRP A 315 -3.39 13.31 2.96
CA TRP A 315 -2.52 14.00 2.01
C TRP A 315 -2.28 15.48 2.29
N PHE A 316 -3.28 16.21 2.77
CA PHE A 316 -3.27 17.68 2.76
C PHE A 316 -3.13 18.30 4.13
N TYR A 317 -3.73 17.68 5.16
CA TYR A 317 -3.76 18.27 6.49
C TYR A 317 -2.80 17.55 7.44
N PRO A 318 -1.92 18.29 8.15
CA PRO A 318 -1.07 17.69 9.18
C PRO A 318 -1.87 17.27 10.42
N THR A 319 -2.97 17.98 10.71
CA THR A 319 -3.90 17.67 11.79
C THR A 319 -5.16 17.02 11.25
N THR A 320 -5.80 16.17 12.07
CA THR A 320 -7.01 15.45 11.66
C THR A 320 -8.21 16.38 11.70
N GLN A 321 -8.90 16.53 10.57
CA GLN A 321 -10.19 17.22 10.47
C GLN A 321 -11.32 16.18 10.52
N ALA A 322 -12.24 16.32 11.47
CA ALA A 322 -13.27 15.31 11.72
C ALA A 322 -14.24 15.10 10.54
N ASN A 323 -14.50 16.15 9.76
CA ASN A 323 -15.34 16.08 8.56
C ASN A 323 -14.68 15.30 7.40
N LEU A 324 -13.35 15.29 7.34
CA LEU A 324 -12.60 14.64 6.27
C LEU A 324 -12.38 13.14 6.50
N GLY A 325 -12.80 12.61 7.65
CA GLY A 325 -12.73 11.18 7.97
C GLY A 325 -11.67 10.83 9.02
N PRO A 326 -11.23 9.57 9.05
CA PRO A 326 -10.23 9.11 10.00
C PRO A 326 -8.88 9.83 9.93
N SER A 327 -8.10 9.71 10.99
CA SER A 327 -6.77 10.30 11.10
C SER A 327 -5.74 9.58 10.22
N ARG A 328 -4.68 10.27 9.85
CA ARG A 328 -3.52 9.67 9.14
C ARG A 328 -2.92 8.50 9.90
N LEU A 329 -2.81 8.60 11.23
CA LEU A 329 -2.28 7.53 12.07
C LEU A 329 -3.20 6.30 12.05
N TYR A 330 -4.52 6.49 12.04
CA TYR A 330 -5.47 5.38 11.88
C TYR A 330 -5.33 4.72 10.50
N MET A 331 -5.25 5.52 9.44
CA MET A 331 -5.06 5.00 8.07
C MET A 331 -3.73 4.27 7.89
N LEU A 332 -2.70 4.67 8.63
CA LEU A 332 -1.41 3.99 8.72
C LEU A 332 -1.40 2.85 9.74
N GLY A 333 -2.51 2.48 10.37
CA GLY A 333 -2.55 1.38 11.33
C GLY A 333 -1.75 1.59 12.62
N LEU A 334 -1.40 2.85 12.92
CA LEU A 334 -0.67 3.28 14.12
C LEU A 334 -1.61 3.73 15.25
N SER A 335 -2.91 3.87 14.97
CA SER A 335 -3.93 4.25 15.95
C SER A 335 -5.17 3.39 15.79
N LEU A 336 -5.80 3.01 16.92
CA LEU A 336 -7.06 2.28 16.96
C LEU A 336 -8.28 3.20 16.84
N TYR A 337 -8.11 4.52 16.95
CA TYR A 337 -9.21 5.47 16.99
C TYR A 337 -9.59 5.99 15.58
N PRO A 338 -10.76 5.60 15.04
CA PRO A 338 -11.18 5.98 13.70
C PRO A 338 -11.78 7.39 13.58
N GLY A 339 -12.05 8.07 14.70
CA GLY A 339 -12.78 9.34 14.70
C GLY A 339 -14.18 9.23 15.31
N SER A 340 -14.95 10.31 15.16
CA SER A 340 -16.32 10.42 15.67
C SER A 340 -17.26 9.42 15.00
N ARG A 341 -18.23 8.93 15.77
CA ARG A 341 -19.27 8.01 15.30
C ARG A 341 -20.59 8.74 15.12
N THR A 342 -21.47 8.16 14.33
CA THR A 342 -22.81 8.71 14.10
C THR A 342 -23.54 8.81 15.45
N PRO A 343 -24.19 9.95 15.77
CA PRO A 343 -24.98 10.09 16.98
C PRO A 343 -26.02 8.95 17.08
N ASN A 344 -26.30 8.48 18.30
CA ASN A 344 -27.26 7.40 18.61
C ASN A 344 -26.83 5.97 18.23
N LEU A 345 -25.56 5.75 17.87
CA LEU A 345 -24.95 4.42 17.88
C LEU A 345 -24.38 4.12 19.28
N THR A 346 -25.25 3.86 20.24
CA THR A 346 -24.85 3.50 21.60
C THR A 346 -24.10 2.18 21.57
N ARG A 347 -22.80 2.17 21.90
CA ARG A 347 -22.12 0.93 22.29
C ARG A 347 -22.81 0.42 23.55
N TYR A 348 -23.38 -0.79 23.52
CA TYR A 348 -23.37 -1.57 24.75
C TYR A 348 -21.89 -1.85 25.06
N PRO A 349 -21.36 -1.41 26.21
CA PRO A 349 -20.01 -1.78 26.58
C PRO A 349 -19.98 -3.29 26.81
N ILE A 350 -19.38 -4.03 25.90
CA ILE A 350 -18.90 -5.38 26.19
C ILE A 350 -17.64 -5.17 27.02
N THR A 351 -17.80 -5.29 28.34
CA THR A 351 -16.71 -5.32 29.30
C THR A 351 -15.94 -6.63 29.11
N ILE A 352 -14.86 -6.61 28.33
CA ILE A 352 -13.89 -7.71 28.27
C ILE A 352 -12.53 -7.15 28.68
N PHE A 353 -12.15 -7.51 29.91
CA PHE A 353 -10.86 -7.38 30.63
C PHE A 353 -10.25 -5.98 30.85
N PRO A 354 -10.21 -5.45 32.10
CA PRO A 354 -9.65 -4.13 32.46
C PRO A 354 -8.12 -4.03 32.45
N GLU A 355 -7.37 -5.12 32.23
CA GLU A 355 -5.95 -5.16 32.62
C GLU A 355 -4.96 -4.61 31.58
N MET A 356 -5.38 -4.27 30.35
CA MET A 356 -4.46 -3.79 29.31
C MET A 356 -4.22 -2.27 29.33
N ASN A 357 -4.83 -1.51 30.24
CA ASN A 357 -4.70 -0.05 30.31
C ASN A 357 -3.42 0.46 30.99
N TYR A 358 -2.60 -0.41 31.58
CA TYR A 358 -1.40 0.02 32.32
C TYR A 358 -0.09 0.02 31.50
N LEU A 359 -0.07 -0.55 30.28
CA LEU A 359 1.17 -0.73 29.52
C LEU A 359 1.51 0.39 28.51
N PHE A 360 0.64 1.37 28.28
CA PHE A 360 0.87 2.47 27.32
C PHE A 360 0.98 3.87 27.95
N ARG A 361 1.20 3.96 29.26
CA ARG A 361 1.44 5.25 29.95
C ARG A 361 2.91 5.55 30.25
N LEU A 362 3.86 4.81 29.66
CA LEU A 362 5.30 4.96 29.92
C LEU A 362 6.20 4.97 28.67
N LEU A 363 5.64 5.25 27.50
CA LEU A 363 6.36 5.71 26.30
C LEU A 363 5.54 6.83 25.67
#